data_AF-A0A975Q5X8-F1
#
_entry.id   AF-A0A975Q5X8-F1
#
_cell.length_a   1.000
_cell.length_b   1.000
_cell.length_c   1.000
_cell.angle_alpha   90.00
_cell.angle_beta   90.00
_cell.angle_gamma   90.00
#
_symmetry.space_group_name_H-M   'P 1'
#
loop_
_entity.id
_entity.type
_entity.pdbx_description
1 polymer ?
#
loop_
_entity_poly.entity_id
_entity_poly.type
_entity_poly.pdbx_seq_one_letter_code
_entity_poly.pdbx_strand_id
1 'polypeptide(L)'
;MLATILKSARATEATISIIETFAKLRELSRTLNNLPDASEEQQKSLLEKSGDLFTDLLDNNLQATDSETTIELNLAVLKVKHTVKRKADKE
;
A
#
# COMPACT_ATOMS: atom_id res chain seq x y z
N MET A 1 17.72 20.55 -0.86
CA MET A 1 18.65 19.99 0.14
C MET A 1 18.87 18.46 0.03
N LEU A 2 18.08 17.68 -0.71
CA LEU A 2 18.37 16.24 -0.92
C LEU A 2 19.64 16.00 -1.76
N ALA A 3 19.84 16.80 -2.82
CA ALA A 3 20.97 16.69 -3.74
C ALA A 3 22.36 16.88 -3.10
N THR A 4 22.42 17.50 -1.91
CA THR A 4 23.67 17.70 -1.16
C THR A 4 24.07 16.51 -0.29
N ILE A 5 23.10 15.64 0.08
CA ILE A 5 23.32 14.45 0.93
C ILE A 5 23.49 13.20 0.07
N LEU A 6 22.73 13.07 -1.01
CA LEU A 6 22.71 11.88 -1.87
C LEU A 6 23.82 11.97 -2.93
N LYS A 7 24.75 11.02 -2.91
CA LYS A 7 25.98 11.04 -3.73
C LYS A 7 25.85 10.39 -5.12
N SER A 8 24.71 9.78 -5.44
CA SER A 8 24.48 9.12 -6.73
C SER A 8 23.05 9.26 -7.21
N ALA A 9 22.84 9.14 -8.52
CA ALA A 9 21.51 9.18 -9.14
C ALA A 9 20.60 8.07 -8.58
N ARG A 10 21.12 6.84 -8.45
CA ARG A 10 20.39 5.72 -7.84
C ARG A 10 19.98 5.99 -6.40
N ALA A 11 20.84 6.60 -5.59
CA ALA A 11 20.50 6.97 -4.21
C ALA A 11 19.42 8.06 -4.16
N THR A 12 19.44 8.98 -5.13
CA THR A 12 18.44 10.03 -5.29
C THR A 12 17.07 9.46 -5.64
N GLU A 13 17.01 8.62 -6.67
CA GLU A 13 15.79 7.94 -7.11
C GLU A 13 15.19 7.08 -5.99
N ALA A 14 15.99 6.22 -5.37
CA ALA A 14 15.52 5.38 -4.26
C ALA A 14 14.98 6.19 -3.09
N THR A 15 15.63 7.32 -2.76
CA THR A 15 15.14 8.21 -1.68
C THR A 15 13.81 8.86 -2.06
N ILE A 16 13.65 9.31 -3.31
CA ILE A 16 12.39 9.87 -3.80
C ILE A 16 11.28 8.81 -3.73
N SER A 17 11.53 7.60 -4.23
CA SER A 17 10.54 6.50 -4.18
C SER A 17 10.15 6.13 -2.74
N ILE A 18 11.10 6.13 -1.80
CA ILE A 18 10.81 5.91 -0.37
C ILE A 18 9.92 7.03 0.17
N ILE A 19 10.24 8.30 -0.11
CA ILE A 19 9.46 9.45 0.35
C ILE A 19 8.03 9.39 -0.19
N GLU A 20 7.86 9.11 -1.48
CA GLU A 20 6.56 9.00 -2.13
C GLU A 20 5.73 7.85 -1.56
N THR A 21 6.34 6.68 -1.38
CA THR A 21 5.70 5.53 -0.74
C THR A 21 5.23 5.86 0.68
N PHE A 22 6.08 6.49 1.49
CA PHE A 22 5.72 6.89 2.85
C PHE A 22 4.61 7.95 2.87
N ALA A 23 4.58 8.87 1.90
CA ALA A 23 3.53 9.86 1.78
C ALA A 23 2.17 9.19 1.49
N LYS A 24 2.13 8.28 0.51
CA LYS A 24 0.93 7.49 0.16
C LYS A 24 0.44 6.65 1.33
N LEU A 25 1.35 5.98 2.05
CA LEU A 25 1.01 5.19 3.23
C LEU A 25 0.41 6.06 4.35
N ARG A 26 0.96 7.25 4.58
CA ARG A 26 0.43 8.20 5.56
C ARG A 26 -0.95 8.72 5.16
N GLU A 27 -1.18 8.94 3.87
CA GLU A 27 -2.49 9.34 3.36
C GLU A 27 -3.54 8.24 3.51
N LEU A 28 -3.18 6.99 3.19
CA LEU A 28 -4.03 5.83 3.41
C LEU A 28 -4.42 5.71 4.89
N SER A 29 -3.44 5.80 5.80
CA SER A 29 -3.70 5.76 7.24
C SER A 29 -4.66 6.85 7.71
N ARG A 30 -4.51 8.09 7.21
CA ARG A 30 -5.45 9.18 7.53
C ARG A 30 -6.85 8.92 6.99
N THR A 31 -6.94 8.43 5.75
CA THR A 31 -8.22 8.13 5.09
C THR A 31 -9.00 7.06 5.86
N LEU A 32 -8.31 6.00 6.30
CA LEU A 32 -8.90 4.95 7.13
C LEU A 32 -9.27 5.43 8.55
N ASN A 33 -8.44 6.29 9.16
CA ASN A 33 -8.74 6.84 10.49
C ASN A 33 -9.93 7.79 10.50
N ASN A 34 -10.21 8.47 9.38
CA ASN A 34 -11.36 9.36 9.25
C ASN A 34 -12.66 8.63 8.88
N LEU A 35 -12.58 7.34 8.55
CA LEU A 35 -13.72 6.53 8.12
C LEU A 35 -14.82 6.38 9.19
N PRO A 36 -14.51 6.16 10.48
CA PRO A 36 -15.52 6.02 11.52
C PRO A 36 -16.35 7.29 11.77
N ASP A 37 -15.76 8.46 11.56
CA ASP A 37 -16.39 9.77 11.83
C ASP A 37 -17.09 10.37 10.58
N ALA A 38 -16.98 9.72 9.43
CA ALA A 38 -17.54 10.17 8.16
C ALA A 38 -19.02 9.77 8.01
N SER A 39 -19.82 10.60 7.32
CA SER A 39 -21.18 10.22 6.91
C SER A 39 -21.17 9.05 5.93
N GLU A 40 -22.29 8.32 5.79
CA GLU A 40 -22.39 7.15 4.89
C GLU A 40 -21.98 7.46 3.45
N GLU A 41 -22.36 8.63 2.93
CA GLU A 41 -21.97 9.09 1.59
C GLU A 41 -20.46 9.33 1.47
N GLN A 42 -19.84 9.86 2.52
CA GLN A 42 -18.40 10.10 2.59
C GLN A 42 -17.61 8.81 2.80
N GLN A 43 -18.14 7.85 3.56
CA GLN A 43 -17.52 6.56 3.80
C GLN A 43 -17.27 5.80 2.49
N LYS A 44 -18.25 5.80 1.57
CA LYS A 44 -18.08 5.17 0.25
C LYS A 44 -16.91 5.80 -0.51
N SER A 45 -16.86 7.13 -0.57
CA SER A 45 -15.77 7.85 -1.26
C SER A 45 -14.40 7.62 -0.60
N LEU A 46 -14.34 7.58 0.74
CA LEU A 46 -13.11 7.30 1.47
C LEU A 46 -12.63 5.85 1.29
N LEU A 47 -13.55 4.89 1.15
CA LEU A 47 -13.22 3.49 0.84
C LEU A 47 -12.67 3.34 -0.58
N GLU A 48 -13.32 3.96 -1.57
CA GLU A 48 -12.82 3.99 -2.95
C GLU A 48 -11.41 4.60 -3.01
N LYS A 49 -11.22 5.77 -2.38
CA LYS A 49 -9.91 6.42 -2.29
C LYS A 49 -8.86 5.56 -1.56
N SER A 50 -9.26 4.85 -0.51
CA SER A 50 -8.36 3.93 0.22
C SER A 50 -7.96 2.74 -0.64
N GLY A 51 -8.87 2.22 -1.47
CA GLY A 51 -8.59 1.17 -2.45
C GLY A 51 -7.57 1.61 -3.49
N ASP A 52 -7.75 2.79 -4.07
CA ASP A 52 -6.82 3.35 -5.06
C ASP A 52 -5.41 3.56 -4.48
N LEU A 53 -5.33 4.15 -3.28
CA LEU A 53 -4.04 4.35 -2.58
C LEU A 53 -3.35 3.02 -2.25
N PHE A 54 -4.13 1.99 -1.91
CA PHE A 54 -3.58 0.67 -1.61
C PHE A 54 -3.06 -0.04 -2.87
N THR A 55 -3.82 0.01 -3.97
CA THR A 55 -3.39 -0.53 -5.27
C THR A 55 -2.11 0.15 -5.75
N ASP A 56 -2.04 1.48 -5.70
CA ASP A 56 -0.86 2.24 -6.10
C ASP A 56 0.37 1.90 -5.21
N LEU A 57 0.20 1.66 -3.91
CA LEU A 57 1.29 1.19 -3.04
C LEU A 57 1.82 -0.20 -3.42
N LEU A 58 0.98 -1.08 -3.96
CA LEU A 58 1.32 -2.47 -4.27
C LEU A 58 1.81 -2.67 -5.72
N ASP A 59 1.31 -1.89 -6.68
CA ASP A 59 1.66 -2.00 -8.10
C ASP A 59 3.11 -1.58 -8.41
N ASN A 60 3.79 -0.90 -7.48
CA ASN A 60 5.16 -0.40 -7.61
C ASN A 60 6.28 -1.47 -7.54
N ASN A 61 6.09 -2.66 -8.15
CA ASN A 61 7.04 -3.80 -8.32
C ASN A 61 6.69 -5.11 -7.60
N LEU A 62 5.41 -5.46 -7.41
CA LEU A 62 5.07 -6.87 -7.21
C LEU A 62 5.10 -7.61 -8.56
N GLN A 63 6.29 -7.97 -9.05
CA GLN A 63 6.41 -9.01 -10.10
C GLN A 63 5.95 -10.34 -9.49
N ALA A 64 4.64 -10.56 -9.45
CA ALA A 64 4.05 -11.79 -8.98
C ALA A 64 3.59 -12.61 -10.19
N THR A 65 4.28 -13.74 -10.41
CA THR A 65 4.04 -14.66 -11.54
C THR A 65 2.67 -15.35 -11.48
N ASP A 66 1.99 -15.28 -10.34
CA ASP A 66 0.53 -15.40 -10.21
C ASP A 66 0.15 -14.89 -8.81
N SER A 67 -0.85 -14.01 -8.69
CA SER A 67 -1.28 -13.44 -7.40
C SER A 67 -2.79 -13.28 -7.37
N GLU A 68 -3.46 -14.07 -6.52
CA GLU A 68 -4.87 -13.89 -6.21
C GLU A 68 -4.98 -13.34 -4.79
N THR A 69 -5.46 -12.10 -4.67
CA THR A 69 -5.61 -11.37 -3.40
C THR A 69 -7.10 -11.15 -3.13
N THR A 70 -7.66 -11.87 -2.16
CA THR A 70 -9.04 -11.66 -1.71
C THR A 70 -9.06 -10.89 -0.39
N ILE A 71 -9.65 -9.70 -0.41
CA ILE A 71 -9.81 -8.81 0.75
C ILE A 71 -11.30 -8.81 1.13
N GLU A 72 -11.65 -9.42 2.27
CA GLU A 72 -13.00 -9.36 2.85
C GLU A 72 -13.00 -8.52 4.13
N LEU A 73 -13.87 -7.51 4.16
CA LEU A 73 -13.99 -6.55 5.25
C LEU A 73 -15.26 -6.83 6.08
N ASN A 74 -15.11 -7.37 7.29
CA ASN A 74 -16.17 -7.44 8.29
C ASN A 74 -15.79 -6.55 9.49
N LEU A 75 -16.62 -5.55 9.79
CA LEU A 75 -16.41 -4.54 10.84
C LEU A 75 -16.42 -5.19 12.24
N ALA A 76 -15.27 -5.62 12.78
CA ALA A 76 -15.03 -5.66 14.23
C ALA A 76 -13.61 -6.09 14.66
N VAL A 77 -12.88 -6.96 13.94
CA VAL A 77 -11.59 -7.45 14.43
C VAL A 77 -10.64 -7.78 13.27
N LEU A 78 -9.63 -6.92 13.07
CA LEU A 78 -8.68 -7.06 11.98
C LEU A 78 -7.70 -8.21 12.28
N LYS A 79 -7.75 -9.30 11.50
CA LYS A 79 -6.78 -10.40 11.58
C LYS A 79 -6.09 -10.56 10.23
N VAL A 80 -4.90 -10.00 10.10
CA VAL A 80 -4.06 -10.15 8.90
C VAL A 80 -3.38 -11.52 8.95
N LYS A 81 -3.66 -12.38 7.98
CA LYS A 81 -2.96 -13.66 7.79
C LYS A 81 -2.30 -13.68 6.43
N HIS A 82 -0.98 -13.50 6.41
CA HIS A 82 -0.15 -13.72 5.22
C HIS A 82 0.41 -15.15 5.27
N THR A 83 0.17 -15.96 4.24
CA THR A 83 0.73 -17.32 4.16
C THR A 83 1.43 -17.50 2.82
N VAL A 84 2.75 -17.63 2.86
CA VAL A 84 3.57 -17.89 1.68
C VAL A 84 3.70 -19.40 1.52
N LYS A 85 3.28 -19.93 0.37
CA LYS A 85 3.56 -21.32 -0.03
C LYS A 85 4.50 -21.30 -1.22
N ARG A 86 5.62 -22.02 -1.09
CA ARG A 86 6.58 -22.26 -2.17
C ARG A 86 6.36 -23.68 -2.69
N LYS A 87 6.19 -23.85 -4.00
CA LYS A 87 6.54 -25.12 -4.63
C LYS A 87 8.01 -25.06 -5.00
N ALA A 88 8.77 -26.06 -4.58
CA ALA A 88 10.03 -26.35 -5.23
C ALA A 88 9.65 -26.97 -6.57
N ASP A 89 9.98 -26.31 -7.67
CA ASP A 89 10.01 -26.98 -8.96
C ASP A 89 11.00 -28.14 -8.82
N LYS A 90 10.49 -29.36 -9.00
CA LYS A 90 11.35 -30.53 -9.19
C LYS A 90 11.92 -30.39 -10.60
N GLU A 91 13.25 -30.29 -10.67
CA GLU A 91 14.02 -30.67 -11.86
C GLU A 91 13.64 -32.08 -12.32
#